data_AF-A0A932BXY1-F1
#
_entry.id   AF-A0A932BXY1-F1
#
_cell.length_a   1.000
_cell.length_b   1.000
_cell.length_c   1.000
_cell.angle_alpha   90.00
_cell.angle_beta   90.00
_cell.angle_gamma   90.00
#
_symmetry.space_group_name_H-M   'P 1'
#
loop_
_entity.id
_entity.type
_entity.pdbx_description
1 polymer ?
#
loop_
_entity_poly.entity_id
_entity_poly.type
_entity_poly.pdbx_seq_one_letter_code
_entity_poly.pdbx_strand_id
1 'polypeptide(L)'
;MPDPIPATADAVASWLRDLAIPADAISEREGVAAWDLVLDGRRRHDLRVTLILDPSTGLIIWAHLAPPLGDGLRKAYRALLRWNDEFPLVKFSLADDGRPILSIEIPHRWLDADEFGLALTRVIGIADRLFDETRPWVWIGGHVPAAYAAREGGTRVLLDRYAARLPELFES
;
A
#
# COMPACT_ATOMS: atom_id res chain seq x y z
N MET A 1 6.95 -25.93 19.49
CA MET A 1 5.89 -25.27 18.70
C MET A 1 6.09 -25.73 17.27
N PRO A 2 5.08 -26.30 16.59
CA PRO A 2 5.20 -26.55 15.16
C PRO A 2 5.40 -25.21 14.43
N ASP A 3 6.19 -25.23 13.35
CA ASP A 3 6.35 -24.05 12.50
C ASP A 3 4.99 -23.66 11.90
N PRO A 4 4.66 -22.36 11.83
CA PRO A 4 3.41 -21.91 11.25
C PRO A 4 3.30 -22.38 9.79
N ILE A 5 2.10 -22.83 9.41
CA ILE A 5 1.82 -23.26 8.04
C ILE A 5 1.99 -22.05 7.12
N PRO A 6 2.76 -22.19 6.03
CA PRO A 6 2.89 -21.14 5.07
C PRO A 6 1.60 -20.55 4.53
N ALA A 7 1.48 -19.22 4.54
CA ALA A 7 0.48 -18.55 3.74
C ALA A 7 0.69 -18.90 2.26
N THR A 8 -0.41 -19.23 1.57
CA THR A 8 -0.42 -19.63 0.16
C THR A 8 -1.10 -18.55 -0.67
N ALA A 9 -0.93 -18.63 -2.00
CA ALA A 9 -1.65 -17.75 -2.91
C ALA A 9 -3.18 -17.85 -2.73
N ASP A 10 -3.71 -19.06 -2.49
CA ASP A 10 -5.13 -19.27 -2.22
C ASP A 10 -5.60 -18.59 -0.93
N ALA A 11 -4.77 -18.59 0.11
CA ALA A 11 -5.07 -17.91 1.36
C ALA A 11 -5.17 -16.39 1.15
N VAL A 12 -4.18 -15.80 0.47
CA VAL A 12 -4.18 -14.36 0.14
C VAL A 12 -5.39 -14.00 -0.74
N ALA A 13 -5.69 -14.80 -1.77
CA ALA A 13 -6.87 -14.60 -2.61
C ALA A 13 -8.17 -14.67 -1.80
N SER A 14 -8.25 -15.56 -0.81
CA SER A 14 -9.40 -15.60 0.09
C SER A 14 -9.51 -14.35 0.95
N TRP A 15 -8.41 -13.89 1.54
CA TRP A 15 -8.41 -12.69 2.37
C TRP A 15 -8.80 -11.44 1.57
N LEU A 16 -8.32 -11.30 0.33
CA LEU A 16 -8.73 -10.23 -0.57
C LEU A 16 -10.24 -10.23 -0.84
N ARG A 17 -10.83 -11.41 -1.09
CA ARG A 17 -12.28 -11.56 -1.26
C ARG A 17 -13.05 -11.18 -0.01
N ASP A 18 -12.60 -11.62 1.17
CA ASP A 18 -13.24 -11.31 2.45
C ASP A 18 -13.23 -9.79 2.74
N LEU A 19 -12.25 -9.07 2.20
CA LEU A 19 -12.11 -7.63 2.32
C LEU A 19 -12.75 -6.86 1.16
N ALA A 20 -13.46 -7.55 0.26
CA ALA A 20 -14.08 -7.01 -0.95
C ALA A 20 -13.10 -6.25 -1.87
N ILE A 21 -11.82 -6.65 -1.87
CA ILE A 21 -10.80 -6.05 -2.73
C ILE A 21 -10.71 -6.88 -4.01
N PRO A 22 -10.98 -6.30 -5.19
CA PRO A 22 -10.81 -7.00 -6.45
C PRO A 22 -9.33 -7.28 -6.71
N ALA A 23 -9.03 -8.51 -7.11
CA ALA A 23 -7.73 -8.94 -7.55
C ALA A 23 -7.74 -9.03 -9.07
N ASP A 24 -7.33 -7.97 -9.76
CA ASP A 24 -7.56 -7.80 -11.20
C ASP A 24 -6.63 -8.69 -12.05
N ALA A 25 -5.43 -8.99 -11.56
CA ALA A 25 -4.46 -9.85 -12.25
C ALA A 25 -3.58 -10.58 -11.24
N ILE A 26 -3.42 -11.89 -11.43
CA ILE A 26 -2.43 -12.72 -10.73
C ILE A 26 -1.32 -13.03 -11.73
N SER A 27 -0.07 -12.79 -11.34
CA SER A 27 1.09 -13.34 -12.04
C SER A 27 1.83 -14.29 -11.11
N GLU A 28 2.13 -15.50 -11.59
CA GLU A 28 2.96 -16.44 -10.86
C GLU A 28 4.25 -16.69 -11.63
N ARG A 29 5.38 -16.61 -10.93
CA ARG A 29 6.70 -16.91 -11.49
C ARG A 29 7.58 -17.54 -10.43
N GLU A 30 8.18 -18.69 -10.73
CA GLU A 30 9.16 -19.35 -9.85
C GLU A 30 8.62 -19.59 -8.42
N GLY A 31 7.32 -19.85 -8.28
CA GLY A 31 6.65 -20.07 -6.99
C GLY A 31 6.30 -18.79 -6.22
N VAL A 32 6.60 -17.62 -6.78
CA VAL A 32 6.20 -16.31 -6.27
C VAL A 32 4.90 -15.89 -6.95
N ALA A 33 3.89 -15.55 -6.15
CA ALA A 33 2.61 -15.04 -6.64
C ALA A 33 2.54 -13.53 -6.41
N ALA A 34 2.00 -12.79 -7.38
CA ALA A 34 1.81 -11.35 -7.27
C ALA A 34 0.44 -10.89 -7.75
N TRP A 35 -0.08 -9.85 -7.09
CA TRP A 35 -1.39 -9.24 -7.37
C TRP A 35 -1.26 -7.74 -7.49
N ASP A 36 -1.86 -7.16 -8.52
CA ASP A 36 -2.04 -5.72 -8.61
C ASP A 36 -3.43 -5.34 -8.13
N LEU A 37 -3.47 -4.35 -7.24
CA LEU A 37 -4.66 -3.86 -6.56
C LEU A 37 -4.82 -2.36 -6.77
N VAL A 38 -6.06 -1.91 -6.61
CA VAL A 38 -6.40 -0.50 -6.45
C VAL A 38 -7.02 -0.34 -5.07
N LEU A 39 -6.40 0.49 -4.24
CA LEU A 39 -6.89 0.81 -2.90
C LEU A 39 -7.33 2.27 -2.82
N ASP A 40 -8.38 2.52 -2.06
CA ASP A 40 -8.92 3.84 -1.82
C ASP A 40 -8.87 4.18 -0.33
N GLY A 41 -8.25 5.32 -0.02
CA GLY A 41 -8.33 5.97 1.29
C GLY A 41 -9.50 6.94 1.40
N ARG A 42 -9.49 7.67 2.52
CA ARG A 42 -10.41 8.79 2.77
C ARG A 42 -10.04 10.01 1.93
N ARG A 43 -8.78 10.14 1.50
CA ARG A 43 -8.26 11.26 0.72
C ARG A 43 -7.57 10.81 -0.57
N ARG A 44 -6.77 9.75 -0.49
CA ARG A 44 -6.02 9.18 -1.62
C ARG A 44 -6.79 8.03 -2.24
N HIS A 45 -7.46 8.30 -3.35
CA HIS A 45 -8.15 7.32 -4.20
C HIS A 45 -7.25 6.80 -5.32
N ASP A 46 -7.59 5.65 -5.90
CA ASP A 46 -6.84 5.00 -6.98
C ASP A 46 -5.36 4.76 -6.63
N LEU A 47 -5.05 4.35 -5.40
CA LEU A 47 -3.69 3.99 -5.01
C LEU A 47 -3.34 2.61 -5.58
N ARG A 48 -2.36 2.56 -6.47
CA ARG A 48 -1.89 1.31 -7.08
C ARG A 48 -0.97 0.59 -6.10
N VAL A 49 -1.31 -0.66 -5.78
CA VAL A 49 -0.55 -1.50 -4.84
C VAL A 49 -0.26 -2.85 -5.48
N THR A 50 0.98 -3.31 -5.41
CA THR A 50 1.39 -4.64 -5.82
C THR A 50 1.70 -5.47 -4.58
N LEU A 51 1.08 -6.65 -4.47
CA LEU A 51 1.39 -7.67 -3.49
C LEU A 51 2.34 -8.69 -4.12
N ILE A 52 3.35 -9.14 -3.39
CA ILE A 52 4.30 -10.16 -3.84
C ILE A 52 4.48 -11.16 -2.68
N LEU A 53 3.95 -12.37 -2.86
CA LEU A 53 4.07 -13.47 -1.91
C LEU A 53 5.15 -14.43 -2.39
N ASP A 54 6.22 -14.54 -1.62
CA ASP A 54 7.20 -15.61 -1.72
C ASP A 54 6.99 -16.57 -0.52
N PRO A 55 6.54 -17.82 -0.75
CA PRO A 55 6.28 -18.78 0.32
C PRO A 55 7.51 -19.11 1.19
N SER A 56 8.72 -18.82 0.72
CA SER A 56 9.97 -19.03 1.46
C SER A 56 10.36 -17.85 2.36
N THR A 57 9.80 -16.66 2.11
CA THR A 57 10.22 -15.41 2.76
C THR A 57 9.05 -14.72 3.49
N GLY A 58 7.94 -14.48 2.79
CA GLY A 58 6.79 -13.73 3.29
C GLY A 58 6.10 -12.90 2.20
N LEU A 59 5.39 -11.87 2.64
CA LEU A 59 4.65 -10.96 1.77
C LEU A 59 5.32 -9.58 1.73
N ILE A 60 5.49 -9.06 0.52
CA ILE A 60 5.88 -7.68 0.27
C ILE A 60 4.68 -6.93 -0.31
N ILE A 61 4.41 -5.73 0.21
CA ILE A 61 3.36 -4.83 -0.25
C ILE A 61 4.04 -3.56 -0.77
N TRP A 62 3.87 -3.23 -2.04
CA TRP A 62 4.42 -2.02 -2.67
C TRP A 62 3.31 -1.09 -3.10
N ALA A 63 3.30 0.17 -2.67
CA ALA A 63 2.36 1.15 -3.17
C ALA A 63 3.05 2.27 -3.96
N HIS A 64 2.48 2.59 -5.12
CA HIS A 64 2.96 3.66 -5.99
C HIS A 64 2.36 4.99 -5.55
N LEU A 65 3.18 5.83 -4.90
CA LEU A 65 2.72 7.10 -4.33
C LEU A 65 2.38 8.13 -5.42
N ALA A 66 3.21 8.18 -6.47
CA ALA A 66 3.05 9.08 -7.61
C ALA A 66 3.65 8.49 -8.90
N PRO A 67 3.36 9.09 -10.08
CA PRO A 67 4.08 8.79 -11.32
C PRO A 67 5.59 9.10 -11.24
N PRO A 68 6.39 8.70 -12.24
CA PRO A 68 7.80 9.07 -12.33
C PRO A 68 8.03 10.58 -12.18
N LEU A 69 8.96 10.98 -11.30
CA LEU A 69 9.10 12.38 -10.89
C LEU A 69 10.01 13.24 -11.78
N GLY A 70 10.72 12.64 -12.74
CA GLY A 70 11.66 13.35 -13.62
C GLY A 70 12.63 14.25 -12.85
N ASP A 71 12.71 15.53 -13.21
CA ASP A 71 13.62 16.51 -12.57
C ASP A 71 13.28 16.84 -11.11
N GLY A 72 12.09 16.45 -10.62
CA GLY A 72 11.63 16.66 -9.24
C GLY A 72 12.31 15.76 -8.20
N LEU A 73 13.11 14.78 -8.64
CA LEU A 73 13.69 13.71 -7.81
C LEU A 73 14.48 14.22 -6.60
N ARG A 74 15.26 15.31 -6.74
CA ARG A 74 16.09 15.84 -5.63
C ARG A 74 15.25 16.27 -4.43
N LYS A 75 14.12 16.96 -4.67
CA LYS A 75 13.23 17.42 -3.59
C LYS A 75 12.48 16.25 -2.98
N ALA A 76 12.01 15.32 -3.81
CA ALA A 76 11.31 14.13 -3.36
C ALA A 76 12.20 13.24 -2.48
N TYR A 77 13.47 13.05 -2.82
CA TYR A 77 14.38 12.21 -2.03
C TYR A 77 14.51 12.65 -0.56
N ARG A 78 14.54 13.96 -0.28
CA ARG A 78 14.55 14.48 1.09
C ARG A 78 13.26 14.17 1.85
N ALA A 79 12.11 14.23 1.16
CA ALA A 79 10.84 13.84 1.74
C ALA A 79 10.82 12.35 2.06
N LEU A 80 11.25 11.49 1.12
CA LEU A 80 11.33 10.04 1.35
C LEU A 80 12.21 9.67 2.54
N LEU A 81 13.39 10.31 2.69
CA LEU A 81 14.26 10.09 3.85
C LEU A 81 13.59 10.50 5.16
N ARG A 82 12.95 11.67 5.21
CA ARG A 82 12.20 12.10 6.40
C ARG A 82 11.06 11.13 6.73
N TRP A 83 10.32 10.68 5.73
CA TRP A 83 9.22 9.73 5.93
C TRP A 83 9.71 8.36 6.43
N ASN A 84 10.91 7.93 6.04
CA ASN A 84 11.53 6.72 6.60
C ASN A 84 11.78 6.80 8.11
N ASP A 85 12.00 8.01 8.65
CA ASP A 85 12.13 8.25 10.09
C ASP A 85 10.76 8.40 10.77
N GLU A 86 9.79 9.01 10.07
CA GLU A 86 8.47 9.34 10.60
C GLU A 86 7.50 8.17 10.66
N PHE A 87 7.58 7.23 9.71
CA PHE A 87 6.69 6.06 9.63
C PHE A 87 7.47 4.77 9.92
N PRO A 88 7.42 4.26 11.17
CA PRO A 88 8.09 3.02 11.53
C PRO A 88 7.61 1.84 10.69
N LEU A 89 8.51 0.89 10.44
CA LEU A 89 8.23 -0.37 9.73
C LEU A 89 7.77 -0.21 8.27
N VAL A 90 7.82 1.00 7.74
CA VAL A 90 7.59 1.30 6.32
C VAL A 90 8.91 1.79 5.72
N LYS A 91 9.11 1.47 4.44
CA LYS A 91 10.26 1.97 3.69
C LYS A 91 9.82 2.74 2.47
N PHE A 92 10.33 3.96 2.35
CA PHE A 92 10.13 4.82 1.20
C PHE A 92 11.36 4.79 0.32
N SER A 93 11.16 4.57 -0.97
CA SER A 93 12.22 4.45 -1.95
C SER A 93 11.76 4.93 -3.33
N LEU A 94 12.65 4.83 -4.31
CA LEU A 94 12.34 5.07 -5.71
C LEU A 94 12.43 3.74 -6.44
N ALA A 95 11.42 3.43 -7.26
CA ALA A 95 11.54 2.41 -8.28
C ALA A 95 12.57 2.82 -9.34
N ASP A 96 13.02 1.85 -10.14
CA ASP A 96 14.05 2.06 -11.18
C ASP A 96 13.66 3.17 -12.18
N ASP A 97 12.36 3.30 -12.47
CA ASP A 97 11.85 4.33 -13.36
C ASP A 97 11.56 5.68 -12.67
N GLY A 98 11.99 5.85 -11.41
CA GLY A 98 11.88 7.09 -10.66
C GLY A 98 10.52 7.35 -10.01
N ARG A 99 9.63 6.35 -9.95
CA ARG A 99 8.39 6.43 -9.15
C ARG A 99 8.70 6.34 -7.65
N PRO A 100 8.17 7.25 -6.81
CA PRO A 100 8.24 7.10 -5.37
C PRO A 100 7.31 5.96 -4.93
N ILE A 101 7.86 5.06 -4.14
CA ILE A 101 7.13 3.92 -3.60
C ILE A 101 7.23 3.91 -2.08
N LEU A 102 6.24 3.29 -1.46
CA LEU A 102 6.33 2.81 -0.08
C LEU A 102 6.25 1.29 -0.08
N SER A 103 6.97 0.63 0.82
CA SER A 103 6.91 -0.81 1.01
C SER A 103 6.70 -1.20 2.47
N ILE A 104 5.96 -2.30 2.65
CA ILE A 104 5.81 -3.03 3.91
C ILE A 104 6.17 -4.48 3.63
N GLU A 105 6.95 -5.09 4.51
CA GLU A 105 7.35 -6.49 4.43
C GLU A 105 6.85 -7.23 5.67
N ILE A 106 6.12 -8.32 5.45
CA ILE A 106 5.60 -9.18 6.51
C ILE A 106 6.31 -10.53 6.40
N PRO A 107 7.20 -10.86 7.36
CA PRO A 107 7.79 -12.18 7.45
C PRO A 107 6.69 -13.24 7.55
N HIS A 108 6.87 -14.32 6.83
CA HIS A 108 5.89 -15.39 6.72
C HIS A 108 5.34 -15.92 8.04
N ARG A 109 6.21 -16.04 9.05
CA ARG A 109 5.84 -16.49 10.41
C ARG A 109 4.79 -15.60 11.12
N TRP A 110 4.58 -14.39 10.63
CA TRP A 110 3.62 -13.41 11.15
C TRP A 110 2.51 -13.11 10.14
N LEU A 111 2.51 -13.77 8.98
CA LEU A 111 1.56 -13.51 7.92
C LEU A 111 0.26 -14.30 8.16
N ASP A 112 -0.74 -13.61 8.67
CA ASP A 112 -2.12 -14.08 8.74
C ASP A 112 -3.10 -13.04 8.13
N ALA A 113 -4.39 -13.37 8.14
CA ALA A 113 -5.44 -12.52 7.57
C ALA A 113 -5.52 -11.12 8.23
N ASP A 114 -5.20 -11.05 9.52
CA ASP A 114 -5.31 -9.82 10.31
C ASP A 114 -4.09 -8.93 10.09
N GLU A 115 -2.88 -9.48 10.13
CA GLU A 115 -1.65 -8.75 9.80
C GLU A 115 -1.63 -8.29 8.34
N PHE A 116 -2.16 -9.11 7.42
CA PHE A 116 -2.39 -8.72 6.04
C PHE A 116 -3.31 -7.49 5.94
N GLY A 117 -4.49 -7.55 6.57
CA GLY A 117 -5.44 -6.45 6.54
C GLY A 117 -4.93 -5.17 7.21
N LEU A 118 -4.23 -5.30 8.33
CA LEU A 118 -3.56 -4.19 9.00
C LEU A 118 -2.51 -3.52 8.11
N ALA A 119 -1.70 -4.31 7.41
CA ALA A 119 -0.66 -3.77 6.55
C ALA A 119 -1.24 -3.00 5.36
N LEU A 120 -2.27 -3.52 4.69
CA LEU A 120 -2.98 -2.78 3.63
C LEU A 120 -3.60 -1.48 4.17
N THR A 121 -4.21 -1.54 5.35
CA THR A 121 -4.81 -0.37 6.00
C THR A 121 -3.76 0.68 6.35
N ARG A 122 -2.57 0.25 6.79
CA ARG A 122 -1.42 1.13 7.06
C ARG A 122 -0.93 1.82 5.79
N VAL A 123 -0.85 1.11 4.67
CA VAL A 123 -0.52 1.70 3.35
C VAL A 123 -1.49 2.84 3.03
N ILE A 124 -2.79 2.60 3.16
CA ILE A 124 -3.83 3.60 2.88
C ILE A 124 -3.71 4.80 3.83
N GLY A 125 -3.61 4.56 5.13
CA GLY A 125 -3.55 5.63 6.14
C GLY A 125 -2.33 6.53 5.96
N ILE A 126 -1.16 5.95 5.64
CA ILE A 126 0.05 6.72 5.31
C ILE A 126 -0.17 7.53 4.03
N ALA A 127 -0.73 6.94 2.98
CA ALA A 127 -0.99 7.65 1.74
C ALA A 127 -1.98 8.82 1.93
N ASP A 128 -2.98 8.67 2.80
CA ASP A 128 -3.90 9.74 3.20
C ASP A 128 -3.20 10.86 3.98
N ARG A 129 -2.30 10.52 4.93
CA ARG A 129 -1.52 11.52 5.68
C ARG A 129 -0.58 12.30 4.76
N LEU A 130 0.02 11.61 3.79
CA LEU A 130 0.94 12.21 2.82
C LEU A 130 0.24 12.89 1.64
N PHE A 131 -1.10 12.92 1.60
CA PHE A 131 -1.86 13.41 0.44
C PHE A 131 -1.50 14.85 0.05
N ASP A 132 -1.41 15.77 1.02
CA ASP A 132 -1.11 17.18 0.73
C ASP A 132 0.33 17.40 0.27
N GLU A 133 1.26 16.56 0.72
CA GLU A 133 2.65 16.62 0.30
C GLU A 133 2.88 16.00 -1.08
N THR A 134 2.10 14.96 -1.41
CA THR A 134 2.23 14.19 -2.65
C THR A 134 1.35 14.71 -3.79
N ARG A 135 0.29 15.48 -3.51
CA ARG A 135 -0.57 16.06 -4.57
C ARG A 135 0.21 16.80 -5.68
N PRO A 136 1.30 17.56 -5.44
CA PRO A 136 2.03 18.24 -6.51
C PRO A 136 2.84 17.28 -7.39
N TRP A 137 3.03 16.04 -6.93
CA TRP A 137 3.69 14.97 -7.69
C TRP A 137 2.69 14.21 -8.56
N VAL A 138 1.43 14.14 -8.12
CA VAL A 138 0.36 13.42 -8.82
C VAL A 138 -0.33 14.32 -9.85
N TRP A 139 -0.58 15.59 -9.50
CA TRP A 139 -1.26 16.54 -10.37
C TRP A 139 -0.38 17.74 -10.67
N ILE A 140 -0.40 18.18 -11.93
CA ILE A 140 0.31 19.38 -12.38
C ILE A 140 -0.15 20.57 -11.54
N GLY A 141 0.81 21.25 -10.89
CA GLY A 141 0.53 22.38 -9.99
C GLY A 141 -0.12 21.99 -8.65
N GLY A 142 -0.32 20.70 -8.36
CA GLY A 142 -0.95 20.22 -7.12
C GLY A 142 -2.46 20.45 -7.04
N HIS A 143 -3.11 20.78 -8.16
CA HIS A 143 -4.55 20.99 -8.22
C HIS A 143 -5.30 19.67 -8.38
N VAL A 144 -5.95 19.24 -7.30
CA VAL A 144 -6.78 18.03 -7.29
C VAL A 144 -8.09 18.31 -8.07
N PRO A 145 -8.43 17.52 -9.08
CA PRO A 145 -9.70 17.67 -9.80
C PRO A 145 -10.91 17.52 -8.86
N ALA A 146 -11.93 18.38 -8.99
CA ALA A 146 -13.13 18.31 -8.13
C ALA A 146 -13.84 16.94 -8.21
N ALA A 147 -13.88 16.36 -9.41
CA ALA A 147 -14.43 15.02 -9.63
C ALA A 147 -13.65 13.92 -8.88
N TYR A 148 -12.36 14.12 -8.57
CA TYR A 148 -11.58 13.17 -7.79
C TYR A 148 -11.98 13.20 -6.32
N ALA A 149 -12.16 14.40 -5.75
CA ALA A 149 -12.52 14.58 -4.34
C ALA A 149 -13.94 14.11 -4.00
N ALA A 150 -14.83 14.00 -4.99
CA ALA A 150 -16.21 13.57 -4.81
C ALA A 150 -16.43 12.06 -4.95
N ARG A 151 -15.37 11.27 -5.18
CA ARG A 151 -15.49 9.82 -5.41
C ARG A 151 -15.69 9.07 -4.10
N GLU A 152 -16.56 8.06 -4.14
CA GLU A 152 -16.64 7.07 -3.09
C GLU A 152 -15.49 6.07 -3.25
N GLY A 153 -14.81 5.73 -2.14
CA GLY A 153 -13.71 4.78 -2.14
C GLY A 153 -14.18 3.33 -2.14
N GLY A 154 -13.55 2.48 -2.96
CA GLY A 154 -13.87 1.05 -3.09
C GLY A 154 -13.39 0.18 -1.93
N THR A 155 -12.57 0.69 -1.02
CA THR A 155 -11.88 -0.10 0.03
C THR A 155 -12.52 0.05 1.42
N ARG A 156 -13.81 0.38 1.47
CA ARG A 156 -14.51 0.68 2.74
C ARG A 156 -14.52 -0.49 3.74
N VAL A 157 -14.73 -1.72 3.27
CA VAL A 157 -14.79 -2.92 4.13
C VAL A 157 -13.48 -3.12 4.90
N LEU A 158 -12.33 -2.91 4.24
CA LEU A 158 -11.01 -2.97 4.87
C LEU A 158 -10.87 -1.89 5.96
N LEU A 159 -11.20 -0.64 5.63
CA LEU A 159 -11.07 0.50 6.55
C LEU A 159 -11.99 0.35 7.77
N ASP A 160 -13.25 -0.05 7.56
CA ASP A 160 -14.21 -0.27 8.65
C ASP A 160 -13.73 -1.35 9.62
N ARG A 161 -12.98 -2.35 9.13
CA ARG A 161 -12.45 -3.46 9.93
C ARG A 161 -11.17 -3.11 10.71
N TYR A 162 -10.24 -2.36 10.11
CA TYR A 162 -8.88 -2.22 10.65
C TYR A 162 -8.47 -0.80 11.03
N ALA A 163 -9.13 0.26 10.53
CA ALA A 163 -8.68 1.64 10.76
C ALA A 163 -8.62 2.01 12.25
N ALA A 164 -9.56 1.50 13.07
CA ALA A 164 -9.58 1.73 14.51
C ALA A 164 -8.36 1.13 15.25
N ARG A 165 -7.64 0.19 14.63
CA ARG A 165 -6.39 -0.39 15.19
C ARG A 165 -5.15 0.44 14.86
N LEU A 166 -5.28 1.48 14.04
CA LEU A 166 -4.22 2.40 13.62
C LEU A 166 -4.64 3.86 13.87
N PRO A 167 -4.99 4.23 15.12
CA PRO A 167 -5.50 5.57 15.44
C PRO A 167 -4.50 6.67 15.04
N GLU A 168 -3.20 6.39 15.11
CA GLU A 168 -2.14 7.31 14.69
C GLU A 168 -2.19 7.68 13.20
N LEU A 169 -2.92 6.93 12.37
CA LEU A 169 -3.10 7.23 10.95
C LEU A 169 -4.48 7.78 10.60
N PHE A 170 -5.50 7.45 11.39
CA PHE A 170 -6.90 7.73 11.04
C PHE A 170 -7.63 8.66 12.01
N GLU A 171 -7.03 8.97 13.15
CA GLU A 171 -7.52 9.96 14.12
C GLU A 171 -6.58 11.17 14.08
N SER A 172 -7.09 12.30 13.59
CA SER A 172 -6.44 13.61 13.60
C SER A 172 -7.49 14.70 13.51
#